data_AF-A0A936B1A0-F1
#
_entry.id   AF-A0A936B1A0-F1
#
_cell.length_a   1.000
_cell.length_b   1.000
_cell.length_c   1.000
_cell.angle_alpha   90.00
_cell.angle_beta   90.00
_cell.angle_gamma   90.00
#
_symmetry.space_group_name_H-M   'P 1'
#
loop_
_entity.id
_entity.type
_entity.pdbx_description
1 polymer ?
#
loop_
_entity_poly.entity_id
_entity_poly.type
_entity_poly.pdbx_seq_one_letter_code
_entity_poly.pdbx_strand_id
1 'polypeptide(L)'
;MSGAAVGVLTGFLGVGGGFLIVPALVMLVGLPMAQAVGTSLIIITMNSLAGFLGHLHGQQFDTATVVVIAIFALTGIAGAFTGTRLAKRLHPDRLRQLFALFVILLAVGLLYDNVGQMFQ
;
A
#
# COMPACT_ATOMS: atom_id res chain seq x y z
N MET A 1 -27.59 -3.87 -1.57
CA MET A 1 -26.97 -2.54 -1.80
C MET A 1 -26.01 -2.14 -0.68
N SER A 2 -26.31 -2.46 0.57
CA SER A 2 -25.42 -2.27 1.74
C SER A 2 -24.09 -3.03 1.64
N GLY A 3 -24.08 -4.27 1.15
CA GLY A 3 -22.84 -5.06 1.01
C GLY A 3 -21.83 -4.50 0.00
N ALA A 4 -22.29 -3.86 -1.07
CA ALA A 4 -21.40 -3.23 -2.06
C ALA A 4 -20.79 -1.94 -1.50
N ALA A 5 -21.57 -1.09 -0.84
CA ALA A 5 -21.09 0.11 -0.19
C ALA A 5 -20.10 -0.21 0.96
N VAL A 6 -20.45 -1.19 1.79
CA VAL A 6 -19.57 -1.67 2.87
C VAL A 6 -18.32 -2.32 2.29
N GLY A 7 -18.42 -3.13 1.24
CA GLY A 7 -17.29 -3.75 0.56
C GLY A 7 -16.31 -2.75 -0.08
N VAL A 8 -16.84 -1.70 -0.72
CA VAL A 8 -16.04 -0.58 -1.26
C VAL A 8 -15.36 0.18 -0.12
N LEU A 9 -16.10 0.48 0.95
CA LEU A 9 -15.57 1.17 2.13
C LEU A 9 -14.49 0.34 2.82
N THR A 10 -14.69 -0.96 3.04
CA THR A 10 -13.70 -1.86 3.64
C THR A 10 -12.52 -2.15 2.70
N GLY A 11 -12.72 -2.14 1.39
CA GLY A 11 -11.64 -2.25 0.41
C GLY A 11 -10.73 -1.02 0.41
N PHE A 12 -11.32 0.18 0.49
CA PHE A 12 -10.62 1.45 0.61
C PHE A 12 -9.95 1.64 1.98
N LEU A 13 -10.66 1.29 3.07
CA LEU A 13 -10.25 1.53 4.45
C LEU A 13 -9.47 0.36 5.09
N GLY A 14 -9.45 -0.83 4.52
CA GLY A 14 -9.03 -2.04 5.25
C GLY A 14 -7.76 -2.73 4.73
N VAL A 15 -7.66 -3.02 3.43
CA VAL A 15 -6.64 -3.99 2.95
C VAL A 15 -6.00 -3.65 1.59
N GLY A 16 -6.62 -2.80 0.73
CA GLY A 16 -6.10 -2.54 -0.63
C GLY A 16 -6.04 -1.08 -1.08
N GLY A 17 -6.73 -0.16 -0.39
CA GLY A 17 -6.85 1.24 -0.83
C GLY A 17 -5.58 2.09 -0.75
N GLY A 18 -4.55 1.63 -0.02
CA GLY A 18 -3.32 2.39 0.23
C GLY A 18 -2.61 2.87 -1.04
N PHE A 19 -2.66 2.05 -2.09
CA PHE A 19 -2.12 2.36 -3.41
C PHE A 19 -2.79 3.57 -4.08
N LEU A 20 -4.10 3.78 -3.85
CA LEU A 20 -4.87 4.89 -4.42
C LEU A 20 -4.69 6.21 -3.64
N ILE A 21 -4.13 6.17 -2.43
CA ILE A 21 -3.96 7.38 -1.60
C ILE A 21 -3.00 8.38 -2.26
N VAL A 22 -1.90 7.89 -2.83
CA VAL A 22 -0.92 8.75 -3.52
C VAL A 22 -1.55 9.49 -4.72
N PRO A 23 -2.17 8.81 -5.71
CA PRO A 23 -2.80 9.51 -6.83
C PRO A 23 -3.97 10.37 -6.38
N ALA A 24 -4.75 9.97 -5.37
CA ALA A 24 -5.82 10.80 -4.83
C ALA A 24 -5.28 12.13 -4.25
N LEU A 25 -4.21 12.09 -3.45
CA LEU A 25 -3.59 13.30 -2.90
C LEU A 25 -3.00 14.20 -4.00
N VAL A 26 -2.39 13.62 -5.03
CA VAL A 26 -1.82 14.40 -6.13
C VAL A 26 -2.91 15.02 -7.01
N MET A 27 -3.96 14.27 -7.36
CA MET A 27 -4.99 14.70 -8.31
C MET A 27 -6.09 15.56 -7.66
N LEU A 28 -6.45 15.28 -6.41
CA LEU A 28 -7.53 16.01 -5.70
C LEU A 28 -7.00 17.18 -4.88
N VAL A 29 -5.87 17.00 -4.18
CA VAL A 29 -5.30 18.04 -3.29
C VAL A 29 -4.22 18.87 -4.01
N GLY A 30 -3.66 18.37 -5.12
CA GLY A 30 -2.63 19.09 -5.87
C GLY A 30 -1.26 19.10 -5.20
N LEU A 31 -1.01 18.18 -4.27
CA LEU A 31 0.26 18.12 -3.55
C LEU A 31 1.41 17.71 -4.51
N PRO A 32 2.61 18.29 -4.34
CA PRO A 32 3.82 17.81 -4.99
C PRO A 32 4.02 16.32 -4.71
N MET A 33 4.44 15.54 -5.71
CA MET A 33 4.58 14.08 -5.60
C MET A 33 5.35 13.62 -4.35
N ALA A 34 6.45 14.31 -4.03
CA ALA A 34 7.25 14.00 -2.84
C ALA A 34 6.49 14.18 -1.52
N GLN A 35 5.61 15.18 -1.42
CA GLN A 35 4.76 15.40 -0.24
C GLN A 35 3.62 14.38 -0.18
N ALA A 36 2.97 14.10 -1.31
CA ALA A 36 1.89 13.13 -1.38
C ALA A 36 2.33 11.72 -0.92
N VAL A 37 3.53 11.28 -1.32
CA VAL A 37 4.11 10.00 -0.88
C VAL A 37 4.39 9.99 0.63
N GLY A 38 4.88 11.10 1.18
CA GLY A 38 5.12 11.22 2.63
C GLY A 38 3.82 11.15 3.44
N THR A 39 2.80 11.91 3.02
CA THR A 39 1.49 11.94 3.69
C THR A 39 0.77 10.59 3.57
N SER A 40 0.83 9.94 2.41
CA SER A 40 0.23 8.60 2.25
C SER A 40 0.89 7.57 3.16
N LEU A 41 2.21 7.66 3.38
CA LEU A 41 2.92 6.71 4.25
C LEU A 41 2.41 6.78 5.69
N ILE A 42 2.11 7.98 6.19
CA ILE A 42 1.51 8.16 7.52
C ILE A 42 0.13 7.51 7.57
N ILE A 43 -0.72 7.75 6.57
CA ILE A 43 -2.07 7.18 6.50
C ILE A 43 -2.01 5.65 6.46
N ILE A 44 -1.17 5.09 5.58
CA ILE A 44 -0.98 3.64 5.44
C ILE A 44 -0.47 3.05 6.77
N THR A 45 0.50 3.69 7.42
CA THR A 45 1.04 3.22 8.71
C THR A 45 -0.05 3.19 9.78
N MET A 46 -0.85 4.26 9.89
CA MET A 46 -1.93 4.32 10.86
C MET A 46 -2.98 3.23 10.61
N ASN A 47 -3.32 3.01 9.34
CA ASN A 47 -4.32 2.03 8.95
C ASN A 47 -3.83 0.58 9.17
N SER A 48 -2.58 0.30 8.82
CA SER A 48 -1.93 -0.98 9.12
C SER A 48 -1.80 -1.22 10.62
N LEU A 49 -1.51 -0.18 11.41
CA LEU A 49 -1.44 -0.28 12.86
C LEU A 49 -2.81 -0.59 13.48
N ALA A 50 -3.88 0.09 13.01
CA ALA A 50 -5.24 -0.21 13.44
C ALA A 50 -5.66 -1.65 13.09
N GLY A 51 -5.34 -2.10 11.87
CA GLY A 51 -5.58 -3.49 11.44
C GLY A 51 -4.78 -4.51 12.26
N PHE A 52 -3.53 -4.21 12.58
CA PHE A 52 -2.67 -5.05 13.41
C PHE A 52 -3.17 -5.13 14.86
N LEU A 53 -3.50 -4.00 15.48
CA LEU A 53 -4.09 -3.94 16.82
C LEU A 53 -5.42 -4.70 16.90
N GLY A 54 -6.23 -4.65 15.83
CA GLY A 54 -7.45 -5.45 15.72
C GLY A 54 -7.20 -6.97 15.69
N HIS A 55 -6.08 -7.41 15.10
CA HIS A 55 -5.69 -8.82 15.01
C HIS A 55 -4.97 -9.34 16.25
N LEU A 56 -4.41 -8.46 17.10
CA LEU A 56 -3.74 -8.85 18.34
C LEU A 56 -4.72 -9.44 19.37
N HIS A 57 -6.01 -9.12 19.29
CA HIS A 57 -7.03 -9.68 20.19
C HIS A 57 -7.52 -11.06 19.69
N GLY A 58 -6.84 -12.12 20.11
CA GLY A 58 -7.38 -13.49 20.04
C GLY A 58 -6.56 -14.52 19.27
N GLN A 59 -5.40 -14.15 18.70
CA GLN A 59 -4.51 -15.10 18.02
C GLN A 59 -3.26 -15.41 18.83
N GLN A 60 -2.98 -16.71 19.02
CA GLN A 60 -1.68 -17.17 19.47
C GLN A 60 -0.75 -17.22 18.25
N PHE A 61 0.25 -16.35 18.25
CA PHE A 61 1.28 -16.37 17.21
C PHE A 61 2.27 -17.48 17.52
N ASP A 62 2.40 -18.45 16.61
CA ASP A 62 3.49 -19.42 16.69
C ASP A 62 4.86 -18.72 16.48
N THR A 63 5.91 -19.31 17.05
CA THR A 63 7.27 -18.79 16.96
C THR A 63 7.72 -18.62 15.50
N ALA A 64 7.34 -19.54 14.62
CA ALA A 64 7.66 -19.44 13.19
C ALA A 64 7.03 -18.21 12.54
N THR A 65 5.77 -17.92 12.85
CA THR A 65 5.04 -16.75 12.33
C THR A 65 5.67 -15.45 12.79
N VAL A 66 6.09 -15.35 14.06
CA VAL A 66 6.76 -14.17 14.60
C VAL A 66 8.10 -13.91 13.89
N VAL A 67 8.87 -14.96 13.61
CA VAL A 67 10.15 -14.83 12.88
C VAL A 67 9.93 -14.33 11.45
N VAL A 68 8.93 -14.86 10.74
CA VAL A 68 8.61 -14.41 9.38
C VAL A 68 8.19 -12.94 9.38
N ILE A 69 7.31 -12.53 10.30
CA ILE A 69 6.89 -11.13 10.46
C ILE A 69 8.10 -10.24 10.73
N ALA A 70 9.01 -10.66 11.61
CA ALA A 70 10.21 -9.90 11.94
C ALA A 70 11.15 -9.71 10.73
N ILE A 71 11.36 -10.76 9.93
CA ILE A 71 12.17 -10.68 8.69
C ILE A 71 11.50 -9.73 7.68
N PHE A 72 10.18 -9.84 7.50
CA PHE A 72 9.43 -8.94 6.61
C PHE A 72 9.50 -7.49 7.08
N ALA A 73 9.36 -7.24 8.38
CA ALA A 73 9.48 -5.91 8.96
C ALA A 73 10.89 -5.34 8.75
N LEU A 74 11.94 -6.12 9.02
CA LEU A 74 13.33 -5.69 8.84
C LEU A 74 13.65 -5.38 7.38
N THR A 75 13.28 -6.26 6.45
CA THR A 75 13.51 -6.06 5.03
C THR A 75 12.69 -4.89 4.48
N GLY A 76 11.44 -4.73 4.94
CA GLY A 76 10.58 -3.59 4.64
C GLY A 76 11.17 -2.26 5.11
N ILE A 77 11.68 -2.19 6.35
CA ILE A 77 12.33 -0.98 6.89
C ILE A 77 13.60 -0.65 6.09
N ALA A 78 14.45 -1.64 5.81
CA ALA A 78 15.65 -1.47 5.02
C ALA A 78 15.34 -0.97 3.59
N GLY A 79 14.31 -1.57 2.97
CA GLY A 79 13.80 -1.16 1.66
C GLY A 79 13.25 0.27 1.66
N ALA A 80 12.45 0.63 2.67
CA ALA A 80 11.90 1.99 2.82
C ALA A 80 12.99 3.03 2.99
N PHE A 81 14.01 2.75 3.82
CA PHE A 81 15.12 3.67 4.03
C PHE A 81 15.97 3.86 2.76
N THR A 82 16.22 2.77 2.03
CA THR A 82 16.99 2.82 0.78
C THR A 82 16.19 3.50 -0.34
N GLY A 83 14.91 3.19 -0.46
CA GLY A 83 13.98 3.77 -1.43
C GLY A 83 13.76 5.27 -1.20
N THR A 84 13.60 5.72 0.05
CA THR A 84 13.47 7.16 0.35
C THR A 84 14.75 7.93 0.04
N ARG A 85 15.93 7.37 0.29
CA ARG A 85 17.21 7.99 -0.11
C ARG A 85 17.34 8.11 -1.62
N LEU A 86 16.96 7.06 -2.36
CA LEU A 86 17.02 7.06 -3.81
C LEU A 86 15.99 8.03 -4.41
N ALA A 87 14.77 8.06 -3.87
CA ALA A 87 13.71 8.96 -4.31
C ALA A 87 14.07 10.44 -4.15
N LYS A 88 14.79 10.81 -3.07
CA LYS A 88 15.29 12.18 -2.86
C LYS A 88 16.31 12.65 -3.91
N ARG A 89 16.98 11.72 -4.60
CA ARG A 89 17.95 12.04 -5.66
C ARG A 89 17.33 12.13 -7.05
N LEU A 90 16.07 11.74 -7.21
CA LEU A 90 15.36 11.72 -8.49
C LEU A 90 14.59 13.02 -8.70
N HIS A 91 14.58 13.51 -9.94
CA HIS A 91 13.72 14.63 -10.33
C HIS A 91 12.23 14.26 -10.18
N PRO A 92 11.35 15.22 -9.82
CA PRO A 92 9.93 14.97 -9.63
C PRO A 92 9.23 14.29 -10.81
N ASP A 93 9.63 14.65 -12.05
CA ASP A 93 9.05 14.08 -13.27
C ASP A 93 9.40 12.60 -13.46
N ARG A 94 10.65 12.22 -13.14
CA ARG A 94 11.10 10.82 -13.16
C ARG A 94 10.36 10.01 -12.12
N LEU A 95 10.16 10.56 -10.92
CA LEU A 95 9.41 9.90 -9.84
C LEU A 95 7.95 9.65 -10.26
N ARG A 96 7.32 10.65 -10.90
CA ARG A 96 5.97 10.53 -11.46
C ARG A 96 5.88 9.46 -12.55
N GLN A 97 6.82 9.42 -13.48
CA GLN A 97 6.86 8.41 -14.54
C GLN A 97 7.05 6.99 -13.97
N LEU A 98 7.97 6.82 -13.02
CA LEU A 98 8.22 5.52 -12.39
C LEU A 98 6.99 5.03 -11.63
N PHE A 99 6.32 5.93 -10.91
CA PHE A 99 5.09 5.62 -10.20
C PHE A 99 3.96 5.23 -11.16
N ALA A 100 3.78 5.98 -12.26
CA ALA A 100 2.77 5.66 -13.27
C ALA A 100 3.02 4.29 -13.92
N LEU A 101 4.28 3.96 -14.22
CA LEU A 101 4.64 2.64 -14.75
C LEU A 101 4.32 1.53 -13.73
N PHE A 102 4.64 1.74 -12.46
CA PHE A 102 4.33 0.81 -11.38
C PHE A 102 2.81 0.58 -11.22
N VAL A 103 2.02 1.65 -11.26
CA VAL A 103 0.54 1.59 -11.27
C VAL A 103 0.02 0.73 -12.42
N ILE A 104 0.54 0.94 -13.64
CA ILE A 104 0.11 0.17 -14.82
C ILE A 104 0.44 -1.31 -14.66
N LEU A 105 1.66 -1.63 -14.20
CA LEU A 105 2.06 -3.01 -13.94
C LEU A 105 1.16 -3.69 -12.91
N LEU A 106 0.82 -2.99 -11.82
CA LEU A 106 -0.14 -3.50 -10.83
C LEU A 106 -1.51 -3.73 -11.43
N ALA A 107 -2.03 -2.78 -12.23
CA ALA A 107 -3.32 -2.92 -12.87
C ALA A 107 -3.38 -4.14 -13.81
N VAL A 108 -2.31 -4.35 -14.60
CA VAL A 108 -2.20 -5.52 -15.48
C VAL A 108 -2.09 -6.82 -14.69
N GLY A 109 -1.27 -6.84 -13.63
CA GLY A 109 -1.11 -8.01 -12.76
C GLY A 109 -2.43 -8.40 -12.07
N LEU A 110 -3.16 -7.42 -11.53
CA LEU A 110 -4.49 -7.64 -10.95
C LEU A 110 -5.50 -8.12 -11.99
N LEU A 111 -5.48 -7.55 -13.19
CA LEU A 111 -6.37 -7.99 -14.27
C LEU A 111 -6.09 -9.45 -14.65
N TYR A 112 -4.82 -9.85 -14.73
CA TYR A 112 -4.44 -11.23 -15.01
C TYR A 112 -4.91 -12.19 -13.91
N ASP A 113 -4.70 -11.84 -12.63
CA ASP A 113 -5.13 -12.63 -11.49
C ASP A 113 -6.67 -12.77 -11.42
N ASN A 114 -7.38 -11.67 -11.68
CA ASN A 114 -8.85 -11.64 -11.66
C ASN A 114 -9.47 -12.41 -12.82
N VAL A 115 -8.87 -12.33 -14.02
CA VAL A 115 -9.29 -13.12 -15.18
C VAL A 115 -9.02 -14.61 -14.93
N GLY A 116 -7.89 -14.96 -14.32
CA GLY A 116 -7.57 -16.34 -13.94
C GLY A 116 -8.58 -16.95 -12.96
N GLN A 117 -9.06 -16.18 -11.98
CA GLN A 117 -10.09 -16.61 -11.03
C GLN A 117 -11.49 -16.76 -11.64
N MET A 118 -11.80 -16.06 -12.73
CA MET A 118 -13.09 -16.22 -13.43
C MET A 118 -13.18 -17.49 -14.28
N PHE A 119 -12.05 -18.13 -14.61
CA PHE A 119 -11.99 -19.36 -15.39
C PHE A 119 -11.81 -20.63 -14.52
N GLN A 120 -11.83 -20.50 -13.19
CA GLN A 120 -11.94 -21.61 -12.21
C GLN A 120 -13.32 -21.62 -11.56
#